data_AF-A0A6J1W2X7-F1
#
_entry.id   AF-A0A6J1W2X7-F1
#
_cell.length_a   1.000
_cell.length_b   1.000
_cell.length_c   1.000
_cell.angle_alpha   90.00
_cell.angle_beta   90.00
_cell.angle_gamma   90.00
#
_symmetry.space_group_name_H-M   'P 1'
#
loop_
_entity.id
_entity.type
_entity.pdbx_description
1 polymer ?
#
loop_
_entity_poly.entity_id
_entity_poly.type
_entity_poly.pdbx_seq_one_letter_code
_entity_poly.pdbx_strand_id
1 'polypeptide(L)'
;MTDKKILDGMAKMAAKKNKALKGIKAMKLKDLKPPEISTKLIPPEKIQTSMIITLTVGGKSFIGGNMEITMKTKMDIMIKMTKHPTKNIGIEKTGCELHLLAYKTNLPSNMLPKVLNKFLNSTLEKLLPGMMCPAADNVIAFMETKIEPMFEKKSFGESSTVWYEVAEEPGVFPDYNLIQLKVKFQANNGDIVEVAPDPVPEDLPPKEEGKTTVYIPVSTINVAMMLMDGSFNSVITKIEGSTPTTDQLKEILPDADLPSGKDMKIEISPKVNATFTVSPTRSHMTIRIKASFLSVEDGAELLSVDTVQECNASFAIKEEHLAVTLKAGSCRSTEISSPAGN
;
A
#
# COMPACT_ATOMS: atom_id res chain seq x y z
N MET A 1 -7.36 -4.73 13.10
CA MET A 1 -8.33 -5.72 12.61
C MET A 1 -8.21 -6.95 13.50
N THR A 2 -9.29 -7.39 14.14
CA THR A 2 -9.24 -8.15 15.40
C THR A 2 -8.60 -9.53 15.28
N ASP A 3 -7.48 -9.72 16.00
CA ASP A 3 -6.75 -10.97 16.28
C ASP A 3 -7.68 -12.17 16.51
N LYS A 4 -8.86 -11.91 17.07
CA LYS A 4 -9.94 -12.86 17.32
C LYS A 4 -10.35 -13.70 16.10
N LYS A 5 -10.40 -13.16 14.87
CA LYS A 5 -10.78 -13.97 13.69
C LYS A 5 -9.71 -14.99 13.29
N ILE A 6 -8.44 -14.63 13.44
CA ILE A 6 -7.30 -15.53 13.18
C ILE A 6 -7.23 -16.58 14.30
N LEU A 7 -7.37 -16.17 15.56
CA LEU A 7 -7.46 -17.07 16.71
C LEU A 7 -8.65 -18.04 16.60
N ASP A 8 -9.84 -17.57 16.21
CA ASP A 8 -11.04 -18.40 16.01
C ASP A 8 -10.86 -19.39 14.85
N GLY A 9 -10.12 -19.00 13.80
CA GLY A 9 -9.75 -19.88 12.69
C GLY A 9 -8.82 -21.00 13.14
N MET A 10 -7.73 -20.66 13.85
CA MET A 10 -6.80 -21.64 14.43
C MET A 10 -7.52 -22.59 15.41
N ALA A 11 -8.42 -22.05 16.25
CA ALA A 11 -9.21 -22.80 17.22
C ALA A 11 -10.18 -23.80 16.58
N LYS A 12 -10.94 -23.37 15.56
CA LYS A 12 -11.89 -24.23 14.84
C LYS A 12 -11.19 -25.34 14.05
N MET A 13 -9.97 -25.10 13.59
CA MET A 13 -9.24 -26.05 12.76
C MET A 13 -8.45 -27.08 13.56
N ALA A 14 -7.90 -26.69 14.73
CA ALA A 14 -7.39 -27.66 15.71
C ALA A 14 -8.48 -28.63 16.21
N ALA A 15 -9.76 -28.28 16.07
CA ALA A 15 -10.89 -29.15 16.41
C ALA A 15 -11.30 -30.13 15.28
N LYS A 16 -10.87 -29.92 14.02
CA LYS A 16 -11.21 -30.78 12.88
C LYS A 16 -10.11 -31.82 12.64
N LYS A 17 -10.42 -33.08 12.91
CA LYS A 17 -9.58 -34.31 12.89
C LYS A 17 -8.64 -34.47 14.10
N ASN A 18 -9.20 -35.04 15.17
CA ASN A 18 -8.40 -35.79 16.14
C ASN A 18 -8.60 -37.29 15.88
N LYS A 19 -7.57 -37.98 15.35
CA LYS A 19 -7.44 -39.41 15.62
C LYS A 19 -7.37 -39.55 17.14
N ALA A 20 -8.26 -40.36 17.72
CA ALA A 20 -8.41 -40.50 19.16
C ALA A 20 -7.05 -40.76 19.82
N LEU A 21 -6.64 -39.88 20.72
CA LEU A 21 -5.51 -40.12 21.60
C LEU A 21 -5.85 -41.33 22.47
N LYS A 22 -5.04 -42.39 22.41
CA LYS A 22 -5.22 -43.53 23.31
C LYS A 22 -5.17 -43.03 24.75
N GLY A 23 -6.31 -43.12 25.46
CA GLY A 23 -6.44 -42.73 26.87
C GLY A 23 -6.99 -41.33 27.12
N ILE A 24 -7.21 -40.46 26.12
CA ILE A 24 -7.81 -39.13 26.34
C ILE A 24 -8.99 -38.94 25.39
N LYS A 25 -10.17 -38.70 25.96
CA LYS A 25 -11.42 -38.53 25.22
C LYS A 25 -11.87 -37.08 25.24
N ALA A 26 -12.57 -36.67 24.18
CA ALA A 26 -13.28 -35.39 24.10
C ALA A 26 -12.40 -34.15 24.37
N MET A 27 -11.17 -34.11 23.85
CA MET A 27 -10.36 -32.90 23.91
C MET A 27 -11.01 -31.75 23.15
N LYS A 28 -11.03 -30.56 23.76
CA LYS A 28 -11.53 -29.32 23.20
C LYS A 28 -10.61 -28.17 23.62
N LEU A 29 -10.44 -27.17 22.76
CA LEU A 29 -9.83 -25.92 23.15
C LEU A 29 -10.74 -25.19 24.15
N LYS A 30 -10.17 -24.76 25.28
CA LYS A 30 -10.85 -23.98 26.31
C LYS A 30 -10.45 -22.52 26.29
N ASP A 31 -9.16 -22.26 26.09
CA ASP A 31 -8.60 -20.90 26.10
C ASP A 31 -7.44 -20.80 25.12
N LEU A 32 -7.26 -19.62 24.54
CA LEU A 32 -6.17 -19.27 23.66
C LEU A 32 -5.81 -17.81 23.93
N LYS A 33 -4.64 -17.58 24.51
CA LYS A 33 -4.14 -16.23 24.76
C LYS A 33 -3.61 -15.62 23.46
N PRO A 34 -3.65 -14.28 23.31
CA PRO A 34 -2.98 -13.60 22.19
C PRO A 34 -1.51 -14.05 22.11
N PRO A 35 -1.02 -14.45 20.93
CA PRO A 35 0.36 -14.88 20.77
C PRO A 35 1.32 -13.70 20.81
N GLU A 36 2.52 -13.91 21.35
CA GLU A 36 3.63 -12.98 21.17
C GLU A 36 4.27 -13.30 19.81
N ILE A 37 4.39 -12.31 18.92
CA ILE A 37 4.84 -12.50 17.54
C ILE A 37 6.14 -11.71 17.33
N SER A 38 7.12 -12.34 16.69
CA SER A 38 8.33 -11.69 16.21
C SER A 38 8.67 -12.18 14.82
N THR A 39 9.27 -11.32 14.00
CA THR A 39 9.62 -11.62 12.62
C THR A 39 11.09 -11.37 12.38
N LYS A 40 11.77 -12.31 11.74
CA LYS A 40 13.16 -12.24 11.34
C LYS A 40 13.27 -12.40 9.82
N LEU A 41 14.12 -11.58 9.21
CA LEU A 41 14.47 -11.69 7.80
C LEU A 41 15.67 -12.63 7.66
N ILE A 42 15.58 -13.57 6.72
CA ILE A 42 16.61 -14.55 6.41
C ILE A 42 16.90 -14.44 4.91
N PRO A 43 17.82 -13.54 4.52
CA PRO A 43 18.21 -13.36 3.13
C PRO A 43 18.72 -14.66 2.49
N PRO A 44 18.53 -14.85 1.18
CA PRO A 44 17.93 -13.89 0.24
C PRO A 44 16.40 -13.95 0.10
N GLU A 45 15.74 -14.97 0.66
CA GLU A 45 14.35 -15.30 0.24
C GLU A 45 13.37 -15.58 1.38
N LYS A 46 13.85 -15.81 2.61
CA LYS A 46 13.02 -16.37 3.67
C LYS A 46 12.66 -15.33 4.72
N ILE A 47 11.41 -15.35 5.16
CA ILE A 47 10.95 -14.64 6.33
C ILE A 47 10.56 -15.69 7.36
N GLN A 48 11.11 -15.59 8.57
CA GLN A 48 10.74 -16.43 9.69
C GLN A 48 9.87 -15.64 10.66
N THR A 49 8.65 -16.11 10.90
CA THR A 49 7.76 -15.58 11.93
C THR A 49 7.74 -16.56 13.09
N SER A 50 8.18 -16.11 14.26
CA SER A 50 8.15 -16.85 15.52
C SER A 50 6.96 -16.40 16.35
N MET A 51 6.12 -17.35 16.76
CA MET A 51 4.94 -17.12 17.59
C MET A 51 5.05 -17.90 18.90
N ILE A 52 4.92 -17.23 20.03
CA ILE A 52 4.77 -17.88 21.33
C ILE A 52 3.28 -17.94 21.64
N ILE A 53 2.72 -19.14 21.59
CA ILE A 53 1.30 -19.40 21.74
C ILE A 53 1.06 -20.04 23.11
N THR A 54 0.12 -19.49 23.88
CA THR A 54 -0.36 -20.12 25.11
C THR A 54 -1.81 -20.56 24.94
N LEU A 55 -2.05 -21.87 25.01
CA LEU A 55 -3.36 -22.47 24.82
C LEU A 55 -3.71 -23.41 25.96
N THR A 56 -5.00 -23.53 26.28
CA THR A 56 -5.51 -24.50 27.24
C THR A 56 -6.49 -25.42 26.54
N VAL A 57 -6.25 -26.73 26.64
CA VAL A 57 -7.18 -27.76 26.19
C VAL A 57 -7.79 -28.47 27.38
N GLY A 58 -9.08 -28.78 27.28
CA GLY A 58 -9.81 -29.56 28.28
C GLY A 58 -10.36 -30.86 27.68
N GLY A 59 -10.47 -31.91 28.48
CA GLY A 59 -11.02 -33.20 28.06
C GLY A 59 -11.25 -34.16 29.21
N LYS A 60 -11.40 -35.45 28.89
CA LYS A 60 -11.50 -36.55 29.85
C LYS A 60 -10.20 -37.34 29.88
N SER A 61 -9.61 -37.47 31.06
CA SER A 61 -8.42 -38.28 31.33
C SER A 61 -8.67 -39.78 31.14
N PHE A 62 -7.59 -40.57 31.26
CA PHE A 62 -7.59 -42.03 31.16
C PHE A 62 -8.43 -42.72 32.23
N ILE A 63 -8.76 -42.04 33.33
CA ILE A 63 -9.66 -42.53 34.39
C ILE A 63 -11.05 -41.89 34.35
N GLY A 64 -11.38 -41.13 33.30
CA GLY A 64 -12.69 -40.49 33.14
C GLY A 64 -12.87 -39.17 33.91
N GLY A 65 -11.88 -38.75 34.71
CA GLY A 65 -11.86 -37.44 35.36
C GLY A 65 -11.64 -36.29 34.37
N ASN A 66 -12.12 -35.09 34.71
CA ASN A 66 -11.87 -33.89 33.90
C ASN A 66 -10.38 -33.54 33.94
N MET A 67 -9.82 -33.28 32.77
CA MET A 67 -8.42 -32.92 32.60
C MET A 67 -8.33 -31.59 31.85
N GLU A 68 -7.41 -30.75 32.29
CA GLU A 68 -6.98 -29.55 31.58
C GLU A 68 -5.46 -29.60 31.40
N ILE A 69 -5.02 -29.15 30.24
CA ILE A 69 -3.61 -28.99 29.92
C ILE A 69 -3.45 -27.59 29.33
N THR A 70 -2.77 -26.72 30.06
CA THR A 70 -2.29 -25.44 29.56
C THR A 70 -0.89 -25.64 29.01
N MET A 71 -0.61 -25.11 27.83
CA MET A 71 0.65 -25.30 27.14
C MET A 71 1.14 -23.97 26.61
N LYS A 72 2.46 -23.77 26.69
CA LYS A 72 3.18 -22.69 26.03
C LYS A 72 4.04 -23.31 24.94
N THR A 73 3.79 -22.96 23.68
CA THR A 73 4.50 -23.50 22.52
C THR A 73 5.14 -22.37 21.72
N LYS A 74 6.35 -22.58 21.23
CA LYS A 74 6.97 -21.73 20.20
C LYS A 74 6.70 -22.35 18.84
N MET A 75 6.16 -21.57 17.92
CA MET A 75 5.93 -21.96 16.54
C MET A 75 6.76 -21.07 15.64
N ASP A 76 7.64 -21.67 14.84
CA ASP A 76 8.47 -20.99 13.86
C ASP A 76 7.94 -21.33 12.47
N ILE A 77 7.41 -20.32 11.76
CA ILE A 77 6.90 -20.45 10.40
C ILE A 77 7.88 -19.78 9.46
N MET A 78 8.39 -20.51 8.48
CA MET A 78 9.24 -19.97 7.42
C MET A 78 8.39 -19.80 6.16
N ILE A 79 8.36 -18.59 5.62
CA ILE A 79 7.68 -18.25 4.38
C ILE A 79 8.65 -17.68 3.36
N LYS A 80 8.32 -17.85 2.08
CA LYS A 80 8.93 -17.16 0.94
C LYS A 80 7.83 -16.38 0.23
N MET A 81 8.10 -15.13 -0.10
CA MET A 81 7.22 -14.36 -0.97
C MET A 81 7.63 -14.61 -2.41
N THR A 82 6.67 -14.83 -3.29
CA THR A 82 6.91 -15.16 -4.70
C THR A 82 6.09 -14.28 -5.62
N LYS A 83 6.55 -14.08 -6.85
CA LYS A 83 5.72 -13.47 -7.89
C LYS A 83 4.70 -14.50 -8.38
N HIS A 84 3.42 -14.21 -8.21
CA HIS A 84 2.33 -15.08 -8.65
C HIS A 84 1.71 -14.57 -9.95
N PRO A 85 1.51 -15.41 -10.99
CA PRO A 85 1.07 -14.96 -12.31
C PRO A 85 -0.32 -14.30 -12.32
N THR A 86 -1.21 -14.69 -11.41
CA THR A 86 -2.59 -14.16 -11.35
C THR A 86 -2.89 -13.32 -10.12
N LYS A 87 -2.13 -13.50 -9.04
CA LYS A 87 -2.37 -12.84 -7.73
C LYS A 87 -1.36 -11.75 -7.43
N ASN A 88 -0.40 -11.54 -8.34
CA ASN A 88 0.79 -10.72 -8.18
C ASN A 88 1.78 -11.21 -7.11
N ILE A 89 1.33 -11.42 -5.87
CA ILE A 89 2.14 -11.99 -4.78
C ILE A 89 1.57 -13.33 -4.34
N GLY A 90 2.43 -14.32 -4.20
CA GLY A 90 2.17 -15.57 -3.49
C GLY A 90 2.98 -15.62 -2.20
N ILE A 91 2.48 -16.34 -1.20
CA ILE A 91 3.21 -16.63 0.03
C ILE A 91 3.33 -18.15 0.18
N GLU A 92 4.54 -18.67 0.00
CA GLU A 92 4.82 -20.10 0.12
C GLU A 92 5.34 -20.42 1.52
N LYS A 93 4.71 -21.41 2.19
CA LYS A 93 5.26 -21.97 3.42
C LYS A 93 6.41 -22.91 3.11
N THR A 94 7.64 -22.50 3.41
CA THR A 94 8.84 -23.31 3.20
C THR A 94 9.23 -24.17 4.41
N GLY A 95 8.65 -23.88 5.58
CA GLY A 95 8.80 -24.74 6.74
C GLY A 95 7.93 -24.31 7.92
N CYS A 96 7.72 -25.24 8.84
CA CYS A 96 7.01 -25.01 10.08
C CYS A 96 7.55 -25.92 11.17
N GLU A 97 8.04 -25.32 12.25
CA GLU A 97 8.55 -26.03 13.42
C GLU A 97 7.72 -25.62 14.63
N LEU A 98 7.44 -26.56 15.52
CA LEU A 98 6.72 -26.30 16.75
C LEU A 98 7.41 -27.00 17.91
N HIS A 99 7.72 -26.21 18.94
CA HIS A 99 8.40 -26.63 20.14
C HIS A 99 7.52 -26.39 21.37
N LEU A 100 7.38 -27.41 22.21
CA LEU A 100 6.72 -27.27 23.50
C LEU A 100 7.70 -26.62 24.49
N LEU A 101 7.39 -25.41 24.97
CA LEU A 101 8.23 -24.70 25.94
C LEU A 101 7.88 -25.08 27.37
N ALA A 102 6.58 -25.18 27.66
CA ALA A 102 6.08 -25.54 28.98
C ALA A 102 4.67 -26.12 28.90
N TYR A 103 4.29 -26.88 29.93
CA TYR A 103 2.92 -27.35 30.12
C TYR A 103 2.56 -27.37 31.61
N LYS A 104 1.26 -27.26 31.90
CA LYS A 104 0.67 -27.40 33.24
C LYS A 104 -0.62 -28.20 33.11
N THR A 105 -0.84 -29.13 34.02
CA THR A 105 -2.07 -29.94 34.05
C THR A 105 -2.69 -29.97 35.44
N ASN A 106 -3.99 -30.23 35.52
CA ASN A 106 -4.73 -30.37 36.77
C ASN A 106 -4.86 -31.83 37.25
N LEU A 107 -4.14 -32.76 36.62
CA LEU A 107 -4.14 -34.16 37.01
C LEU A 107 -3.53 -34.34 38.42
N PRO A 108 -4.07 -35.28 39.22
CA PRO A 108 -3.53 -35.60 40.54
C PRO A 108 -2.04 -35.98 40.49
N SER A 109 -1.24 -35.48 41.42
CA SER A 109 0.22 -35.72 41.48
C SER A 109 0.60 -37.19 41.67
N ASN A 110 -0.32 -38.01 42.21
CA ASN A 110 -0.17 -39.45 42.37
C ASN A 110 -0.41 -40.24 41.06
N MET A 111 -0.94 -39.61 40.00
CA MET A 111 -0.99 -40.18 38.65
C MET A 111 0.36 -40.02 37.97
N LEU A 112 1.27 -40.93 38.31
CA LEU A 112 2.60 -41.17 37.74
C LEU A 112 3.17 -40.07 36.80
N PRO A 113 4.23 -39.37 37.23
CA PRO A 113 5.06 -38.54 36.36
C PRO A 113 5.50 -39.28 35.09
N LYS A 114 5.71 -40.61 35.14
CA LYS A 114 6.14 -41.41 33.99
C LYS A 114 5.07 -41.56 32.91
N VAL A 115 3.79 -41.74 33.27
CA VAL A 115 2.69 -41.89 32.29
C VAL A 115 2.39 -40.55 31.66
N LEU A 116 2.40 -39.48 32.47
CA LEU A 116 2.23 -38.12 32.00
C LEU A 116 3.39 -37.66 31.11
N ASN A 117 4.65 -37.84 31.52
CA ASN A 117 5.81 -37.48 30.72
C ASN A 117 5.88 -38.29 29.42
N LYS A 118 5.55 -39.59 29.47
CA LYS A 118 5.45 -40.40 28.25
C LYS A 118 4.34 -39.91 27.35
N PHE A 119 3.16 -39.59 27.89
CA PHE A 119 2.07 -39.00 27.12
C PHE A 119 2.47 -37.67 26.48
N LEU A 120 3.11 -36.76 27.21
CA LEU A 120 3.53 -35.46 26.71
C LEU A 120 4.59 -35.58 25.61
N ASN A 121 5.65 -36.35 25.85
CA ASN A 121 6.73 -36.54 24.88
C ASN A 121 6.29 -37.38 23.67
N SER A 122 5.43 -38.40 23.86
CA SER A 122 5.04 -39.29 22.75
C SER A 122 3.83 -38.79 21.97
N THR A 123 3.04 -37.88 22.55
CA THR A 123 1.70 -37.54 22.04
C THR A 123 1.59 -36.06 21.74
N LEU A 124 1.86 -35.18 22.71
CA LEU A 124 1.79 -33.74 22.46
C LEU A 124 2.89 -33.30 21.50
N GLU A 125 4.15 -33.61 21.79
CA GLU A 125 5.28 -33.21 20.93
C GLU A 125 5.17 -33.76 19.50
N LYS A 126 4.56 -34.93 19.32
CA LYS A 126 4.38 -35.55 17.99
C LYS A 126 3.13 -35.08 17.24
N LEU A 127 2.05 -34.75 17.95
CA LEU A 127 0.78 -34.43 17.31
C LEU A 127 0.54 -32.93 17.16
N LEU A 128 1.06 -32.11 18.06
CA LEU A 128 0.90 -30.67 17.97
C LEU A 128 1.46 -30.10 16.67
N PRO A 129 2.65 -30.49 16.18
CA PRO A 129 3.11 -30.03 14.87
C PRO A 129 2.13 -30.43 13.77
N GLY A 130 1.64 -31.67 13.78
CA GLY A 130 0.68 -32.19 12.82
C GLY A 130 -0.69 -31.50 12.84
N MET A 131 -1.03 -30.75 13.90
CA MET A 131 -2.27 -29.98 14.00
C MET A 131 -2.06 -28.48 13.73
N MET A 132 -1.01 -27.90 14.31
CA MET A 132 -0.75 -26.47 14.28
C MET A 132 -0.09 -26.02 12.97
N CYS A 133 0.83 -26.81 12.40
CA CYS A 133 1.48 -26.44 11.15
C CYS A 133 0.54 -26.40 9.94
N PRO A 134 -0.51 -27.25 9.85
CA PRO A 134 -1.59 -27.05 8.87
C PRO A 134 -2.46 -25.82 9.17
N ALA A 135 -2.61 -25.42 10.44
CA ALA A 135 -3.32 -24.18 10.78
C ALA A 135 -2.58 -22.94 10.26
N ALA A 136 -1.24 -22.96 10.23
CA ALA A 136 -0.44 -21.90 9.61
C ALA A 136 -0.75 -21.70 8.12
N ASP A 137 -1.05 -22.76 7.36
CA ASP A 137 -1.44 -22.62 5.94
C ASP A 137 -2.68 -21.75 5.76
N ASN A 138 -3.62 -21.82 6.71
CA ASN A 138 -4.83 -21.01 6.68
C ASN A 138 -4.56 -19.55 7.06
N VAL A 139 -3.59 -19.31 7.95
CA VAL A 139 -3.13 -17.94 8.26
C VAL A 139 -2.47 -17.33 7.03
N ILE A 140 -1.62 -18.10 6.34
CA ILE A 140 -0.98 -17.67 5.10
C ILE A 140 -2.03 -17.36 4.03
N ALA A 141 -2.98 -18.26 3.79
CA ALA A 141 -4.08 -18.02 2.86
C ALA A 141 -4.89 -16.76 3.25
N PHE A 142 -5.14 -16.54 4.54
CA PHE A 142 -5.79 -15.32 5.01
C PHE A 142 -4.95 -14.07 4.72
N MET A 143 -3.64 -14.11 4.93
CA MET A 143 -2.74 -13.01 4.58
C MET A 143 -2.80 -12.69 3.08
N GLU A 144 -2.80 -13.72 2.21
CA GLU A 144 -2.96 -13.52 0.76
C GLU A 144 -4.27 -12.77 0.43
N THR A 145 -5.40 -13.15 1.05
CA THR A 145 -6.68 -12.45 0.84
C THR A 145 -6.68 -10.99 1.30
N LYS A 146 -5.75 -10.60 2.19
CA LYS A 146 -5.58 -9.21 2.64
C LYS A 146 -4.72 -8.39 1.70
N ILE A 147 -3.86 -9.04 0.93
CA ILE A 147 -2.97 -8.39 -0.03
C ILE A 147 -3.65 -8.26 -1.39
N GLU A 148 -4.49 -9.22 -1.79
CA GLU A 148 -5.18 -9.24 -3.09
C GLU A 148 -5.83 -7.89 -3.50
N PRO A 149 -6.56 -7.15 -2.63
CA PRO A 149 -7.18 -5.88 -3.01
C PRO A 149 -6.19 -4.76 -3.39
N MET A 150 -4.91 -4.89 -3.03
CA MET A 150 -3.87 -3.93 -3.40
C MET A 150 -3.65 -3.89 -4.92
N PHE A 151 -3.89 -5.01 -5.60
CA PHE A 151 -3.62 -5.19 -7.02
C PHE A 151 -4.86 -5.02 -7.92
N GLU A 152 -6.01 -4.74 -7.31
CA GLU A 152 -7.23 -4.45 -8.06
C GLU A 152 -7.10 -3.12 -8.83
N LYS A 153 -7.80 -3.06 -9.97
CA LYS A 153 -7.95 -1.83 -10.76
C LYS A 153 -8.74 -0.79 -9.98
N LYS A 154 -8.18 0.41 -9.84
CA LYS A 154 -8.78 1.55 -9.14
C LYS A 154 -9.03 2.69 -10.10
N SER A 155 -10.11 3.44 -9.92
CA SER A 155 -10.34 4.66 -10.69
C SER A 155 -9.26 5.70 -10.39
N PHE A 156 -8.81 6.40 -11.43
CA PHE A 156 -7.86 7.48 -11.38
C PHE A 156 -8.38 8.63 -12.23
N GLY A 157 -8.69 9.78 -11.61
CA GLY A 157 -9.40 10.86 -12.29
C GLY A 157 -10.81 10.45 -12.74
N GLU A 158 -11.38 11.19 -13.70
CA GLU A 158 -12.74 10.95 -14.20
C GLU A 158 -12.82 9.78 -15.20
N SER A 159 -11.73 9.51 -15.91
CA SER A 159 -11.74 8.67 -17.12
C SER A 159 -10.53 7.74 -17.24
N SER A 160 -9.80 7.50 -16.16
CA SER A 160 -8.65 6.60 -16.16
C SER A 160 -8.71 5.58 -15.04
N THR A 161 -7.93 4.52 -15.19
CA THR A 161 -7.77 3.44 -14.21
C THR A 161 -6.29 3.22 -13.92
N VAL A 162 -5.95 2.94 -12.67
CA VAL A 162 -4.59 2.61 -12.22
C VAL A 162 -4.59 1.25 -11.51
N TRP A 163 -3.55 0.46 -11.72
CA TRP A 163 -3.29 -0.76 -10.96
C TRP A 163 -1.80 -1.07 -10.89
N TYR A 164 -1.46 -2.04 -10.05
CA TYR A 164 -0.07 -2.40 -9.78
C TYR A 164 0.14 -3.87 -10.12
N GLU A 165 1.34 -4.19 -10.59
CA GLU A 165 1.78 -5.56 -10.80
C GLU A 165 3.17 -5.78 -10.22
N VAL A 166 3.43 -6.99 -9.71
CA VAL A 166 4.77 -7.31 -9.19
C VAL A 166 5.76 -7.40 -10.36
N ALA A 167 6.81 -6.59 -10.30
CA ALA A 167 7.79 -6.48 -11.36
C ALA A 167 8.70 -7.72 -11.41
N GLU A 168 9.28 -8.07 -10.27
CA GLU A 168 10.27 -9.13 -10.09
C GLU A 168 9.96 -9.96 -8.83
N GLU A 169 10.70 -11.05 -8.62
CA GLU A 169 10.54 -11.87 -7.42
C GLU A 169 10.82 -11.02 -6.16
N PRO A 170 9.93 -11.02 -5.15
CA PRO A 170 10.15 -10.26 -3.94
C PRO A 170 11.47 -10.64 -3.25
N GLY A 171 12.26 -9.64 -2.86
CA GLY A 171 13.57 -9.82 -2.25
C GLY A 171 13.54 -9.71 -0.72
N VAL A 172 14.37 -10.51 -0.04
CA VAL A 172 14.60 -10.39 1.41
C VAL A 172 16.03 -9.95 1.66
N PHE A 173 16.17 -8.79 2.30
CA PHE A 173 17.45 -8.20 2.71
C PHE A 173 17.58 -8.26 4.25
N PRO A 174 18.78 -8.06 4.81
CA PRO A 174 18.98 -8.14 6.26
C PRO A 174 18.02 -7.26 7.06
N ASP A 175 17.72 -6.07 6.56
CA ASP A 175 16.97 -5.04 7.30
C ASP A 175 15.57 -4.75 6.74
N TYR A 176 15.28 -5.16 5.49
CA TYR A 176 14.01 -4.89 4.82
C TYR A 176 13.62 -6.00 3.84
N ASN A 177 12.33 -6.05 3.50
CA ASN A 177 11.85 -6.80 2.34
C ASN A 177 11.55 -5.82 1.22
N LEU A 178 11.81 -6.24 -0.02
CA LEU A 178 11.59 -5.44 -1.20
C LEU A 178 10.49 -6.08 -2.06
N ILE A 179 9.48 -5.29 -2.39
CA ILE A 179 8.47 -5.63 -3.38
C ILE A 179 8.52 -4.52 -4.44
N GLN A 180 9.03 -4.84 -5.63
CA GLN A 180 9.03 -3.90 -6.74
C GLN A 180 7.73 -4.03 -7.53
N LEU A 181 7.10 -2.88 -7.77
CA LEU A 181 5.82 -2.81 -8.46
C LEU A 181 5.98 -2.04 -9.77
N LYS A 182 5.40 -2.57 -10.84
CA LYS A 182 5.07 -1.82 -12.05
C LYS A 182 3.74 -1.13 -11.83
N VAL A 183 3.65 0.13 -12.24
CA VAL A 183 2.39 0.87 -12.22
C VAL A 183 1.83 0.87 -13.63
N LYS A 184 0.56 0.51 -13.77
CA LYS A 184 -0.13 0.52 -15.05
C LYS A 184 -1.28 1.50 -15.00
N PHE A 185 -1.42 2.24 -16.09
CA PHE A 185 -2.51 3.16 -16.29
C PHE A 185 -3.24 2.85 -17.59
N GLN A 186 -4.53 3.13 -17.61
CA GLN A 186 -5.35 3.02 -18.82
C GLN A 186 -6.38 4.14 -18.81
N ALA A 187 -6.34 5.01 -19.83
CA ALA A 187 -7.44 5.92 -20.13
C ALA A 187 -8.62 5.14 -20.72
N ASN A 188 -9.83 5.69 -20.63
CA ASN A 188 -11.04 5.09 -21.20
C ASN A 188 -10.83 4.71 -22.68
N ASN A 189 -10.90 3.42 -22.98
CA ASN A 189 -10.66 2.85 -24.32
C ASN A 189 -9.27 3.13 -24.92
N GLY A 190 -8.30 3.56 -24.11
CA GLY A 190 -6.92 3.80 -24.51
C GLY A 190 -6.00 2.60 -24.29
N ASP A 191 -4.79 2.73 -24.83
CA ASP A 191 -3.71 1.78 -24.60
C ASP A 191 -3.25 1.79 -23.14
N ILE A 192 -2.66 0.68 -22.71
CA ILE A 192 -2.09 0.54 -21.38
C ILE A 192 -0.71 1.22 -21.38
N VAL A 193 -0.51 2.18 -20.48
CA VAL A 193 0.79 2.80 -20.23
C VAL A 193 1.39 2.15 -18.99
N GLU A 194 2.59 1.58 -19.14
CA GLU A 194 3.31 0.92 -18.04
C GLU A 194 4.50 1.78 -17.59
N VAL A 195 4.64 1.95 -16.28
CA VAL A 195 5.79 2.57 -15.64
C VAL A 195 6.57 1.49 -14.88
N ALA A 196 7.80 1.27 -15.31
CA ALA A 196 8.71 0.34 -14.65
C ALA A 196 9.15 0.90 -13.28
N PRO A 197 9.45 0.02 -12.31
CA PRO A 197 10.09 0.45 -11.07
C PRO A 197 11.50 0.99 -11.36
N ASP A 198 11.89 2.01 -10.60
CA ASP A 198 13.28 2.46 -10.55
C ASP A 198 14.14 1.47 -9.74
N PRO A 199 15.47 1.49 -9.94
CA PRO A 199 16.39 0.83 -9.02
C PRO A 199 16.15 1.29 -7.58
N VAL A 200 16.34 0.36 -6.65
CA VAL A 200 16.22 0.68 -5.22
C VAL A 200 17.30 1.70 -4.85
N PRO A 201 16.95 2.82 -4.18
CA PRO A 201 17.94 3.77 -3.70
C PRO A 201 18.97 3.11 -2.78
N GLU A 202 20.24 3.50 -2.89
CA GLU A 202 21.31 2.98 -2.02
C GLU A 202 21.16 3.47 -0.57
N ASP A 203 20.53 4.63 -0.39
CA ASP A 203 20.37 5.36 0.86
C ASP A 203 18.96 5.19 1.46
N LEU A 204 18.54 3.93 1.66
CA LEU A 204 17.28 3.65 2.33
C LEU A 204 17.27 4.25 3.75
N PRO A 205 16.16 4.88 4.19
CA PRO A 205 16.05 5.40 5.53
C PRO A 205 16.14 4.24 6.53
N PRO A 206 16.58 4.52 7.76
CA PRO A 206 16.68 3.50 8.78
C PRO A 206 15.32 2.85 9.03
N LYS A 207 15.36 1.56 9.36
CA LYS A 207 14.17 0.80 9.72
C LYS A 207 13.48 1.44 10.92
N GLU A 208 12.20 1.76 10.74
CA GLU A 208 11.32 2.17 11.83
C GLU A 208 10.27 1.08 12.09
N GLU A 209 10.13 0.69 13.35
CA GLU A 209 9.21 -0.38 13.72
C GLU A 209 7.76 0.02 13.40
N GLY A 210 7.03 -0.89 12.74
CA GLY A 210 5.64 -0.66 12.35
C GLY A 210 5.43 0.27 11.16
N LYS A 211 6.49 0.71 10.47
CA LYS A 211 6.38 1.56 9.27
C LYS A 211 6.78 0.82 8.00
N THR A 212 6.12 1.19 6.90
CA THR A 212 6.44 0.78 5.53
C THR A 212 6.88 2.00 4.75
N THR A 213 8.00 1.90 4.03
CA THR A 213 8.47 2.94 3.12
C THR A 213 8.02 2.61 1.71
N VAL A 214 7.49 3.59 0.99
CA VAL A 214 7.07 3.47 -0.42
C VAL A 214 7.87 4.44 -1.25
N TYR A 215 8.52 3.93 -2.30
CA TYR A 215 9.24 4.74 -3.29
C TYR A 215 8.39 4.86 -4.54
N ILE A 216 8.18 6.09 -5.00
CA ILE A 216 7.38 6.39 -6.18
C ILE A 216 8.29 7.14 -7.15
N PRO A 217 8.64 6.53 -8.30
CA PRO A 217 9.34 7.23 -9.38
C PRO A 217 8.59 8.50 -9.80
N VAL A 218 9.32 9.59 -10.02
CA VAL A 218 8.69 10.84 -10.51
C VAL A 218 8.06 10.64 -11.89
N SER A 219 8.58 9.70 -12.68
CA SER A 219 7.99 9.26 -13.95
C SER A 219 6.55 8.77 -13.78
N THR A 220 6.22 8.07 -12.69
CA THR A 220 4.85 7.65 -12.36
C THR A 220 3.92 8.85 -12.20
N ILE A 221 4.38 9.90 -11.52
CA ILE A 221 3.62 11.14 -11.34
C ILE A 221 3.44 11.85 -12.69
N ASN A 222 4.48 11.88 -13.53
CA ASN A 222 4.42 12.51 -14.84
C ASN A 222 3.48 11.80 -15.82
N VAL A 223 3.45 10.47 -15.81
CA VAL A 223 2.47 9.67 -16.57
C VAL A 223 1.05 9.92 -16.06
N ALA A 224 0.88 9.98 -14.74
CA ALA A 224 -0.41 10.33 -14.14
C ALA A 224 -0.91 11.72 -14.59
N MET A 225 -0.02 12.73 -14.69
CA MET A 225 -0.37 14.06 -15.21
C MET A 225 -0.75 14.02 -16.69
N MET A 226 -0.05 13.23 -17.51
CA MET A 226 -0.38 13.05 -18.93
C MET A 226 -1.80 12.50 -19.13
N LEU A 227 -2.29 11.67 -18.22
CA LEU A 227 -3.61 11.06 -18.31
C LEU A 227 -4.73 11.94 -17.74
N MET A 228 -4.37 13.02 -17.05
CA MET A 228 -5.29 14.08 -16.62
C MET A 228 -5.35 15.21 -17.65
N ASP A 229 -5.05 14.90 -18.92
CA ASP A 229 -5.15 15.87 -20.00
C ASP A 229 -6.56 16.48 -20.05
N GLY A 230 -6.61 17.79 -20.21
CA GLY A 230 -7.85 18.55 -20.17
C GLY A 230 -8.32 19.03 -18.78
N SER A 231 -7.90 18.41 -17.67
CA SER A 231 -8.31 18.83 -16.31
C SER A 231 -7.76 20.20 -15.89
N PHE A 232 -6.78 20.73 -16.61
CA PHE A 232 -6.17 22.03 -16.35
C PHE A 232 -6.73 23.16 -17.21
N ASN A 233 -7.74 22.89 -18.05
CA ASN A 233 -8.45 23.95 -18.75
C ASN A 233 -9.29 24.76 -17.78
N SER A 234 -9.19 26.08 -17.84
CA SER A 234 -9.95 26.98 -16.98
C SER A 234 -10.43 28.20 -17.75
N VAL A 235 -11.63 28.67 -17.44
CA VAL A 235 -12.21 29.89 -18.00
C VAL A 235 -12.45 30.86 -16.85
N ILE A 236 -11.77 31.99 -16.88
CA ILE A 236 -11.92 33.08 -15.92
C ILE A 236 -12.84 34.13 -16.55
N THR A 237 -14.03 34.27 -15.98
CA THR A 237 -15.03 35.27 -16.39
C THR A 237 -15.13 36.44 -15.41
N LYS A 238 -14.51 36.33 -14.23
CA LYS A 238 -14.50 37.37 -13.20
C LYS A 238 -13.16 37.43 -12.48
N ILE A 239 -12.70 38.65 -12.21
CA ILE A 239 -11.55 38.97 -11.35
C ILE A 239 -12.07 39.88 -10.25
N GLU A 240 -11.88 39.48 -8.99
CA GLU A 240 -12.38 40.20 -7.80
C GLU A 240 -13.90 40.54 -7.86
N GLY A 241 -14.67 39.71 -8.56
CA GLY A 241 -16.12 39.84 -8.69
C GLY A 241 -16.60 40.59 -9.94
N SER A 242 -15.71 41.24 -10.69
CA SER A 242 -16.01 42.02 -11.89
C SER A 242 -15.53 41.33 -13.17
N THR A 243 -16.23 41.54 -14.28
CA THR A 243 -15.77 41.09 -15.59
C THR A 243 -14.47 41.82 -15.96
N PRO A 244 -13.41 41.12 -16.40
CA PRO A 244 -12.18 41.78 -16.79
C PRO A 244 -12.37 42.56 -18.09
N THR A 245 -11.73 43.71 -18.22
CA THR A 245 -11.87 44.59 -19.40
C THR A 245 -10.54 44.82 -20.12
N THR A 246 -10.61 45.18 -21.40
CA THR A 246 -9.42 45.52 -22.18
C THR A 246 -8.64 46.71 -21.62
N ASP A 247 -9.31 47.64 -20.92
CA ASP A 247 -8.65 48.79 -20.28
C ASP A 247 -7.73 48.32 -19.14
N GLN A 248 -8.16 47.34 -18.33
CA GLN A 248 -7.32 46.74 -17.29
C GLN A 248 -6.09 46.02 -17.90
N LEU A 249 -6.26 45.39 -19.07
CA LEU A 249 -5.13 44.75 -19.76
C LEU A 249 -4.16 45.78 -20.36
N LYS A 250 -4.65 46.92 -20.86
CA LYS A 250 -3.83 48.05 -21.31
C LYS A 250 -3.01 48.68 -20.19
N GLU A 251 -3.49 48.69 -18.95
CA GLU A 251 -2.69 49.16 -17.80
C GLU A 251 -1.43 48.31 -17.57
N ILE A 252 -1.51 47.02 -17.93
CA ILE A 252 -0.39 46.06 -17.81
C ILE A 252 0.47 46.07 -19.07
N LEU A 253 -0.16 46.18 -20.24
CA LEU A 253 0.46 46.14 -21.57
C LEU A 253 0.08 47.40 -22.36
N PRO A 254 0.69 48.55 -22.06
CA PRO A 254 0.30 49.84 -22.63
C PRO A 254 0.49 49.92 -24.16
N ASP A 255 1.45 49.18 -24.69
CA ASP A 255 1.80 49.19 -26.11
C ASP A 255 0.99 48.17 -26.95
N ALA A 256 0.13 47.37 -26.32
CA ALA A 256 -0.70 46.41 -27.03
C ALA A 256 -1.87 47.10 -27.76
N ASP A 257 -2.05 46.79 -29.05
CA ASP A 257 -3.15 47.29 -29.87
C ASP A 257 -4.49 46.62 -29.50
N LEU A 258 -5.06 47.06 -28.38
CA LEU A 258 -6.30 46.54 -27.81
C LEU A 258 -7.45 47.54 -28.04
N PRO A 259 -8.69 47.08 -28.30
CA PRO A 259 -9.85 47.97 -28.31
C PRO A 259 -10.14 48.46 -26.88
N SER A 260 -10.61 49.70 -26.70
CA SER A 260 -10.91 50.23 -25.35
C SER A 260 -12.29 49.80 -24.84
N GLY A 261 -12.42 49.62 -23.53
CA GLY A 261 -13.70 49.40 -22.83
C GLY A 261 -14.45 48.10 -23.17
N LYS A 262 -13.79 47.08 -23.73
CA LYS A 262 -14.44 45.81 -24.06
C LYS A 262 -14.35 44.83 -22.90
N ASP A 263 -15.44 44.13 -22.62
CA ASP A 263 -15.50 43.01 -21.70
C ASP A 263 -14.78 41.78 -22.28
N MET A 264 -14.02 41.08 -21.43
CA MET A 264 -13.24 39.91 -21.80
C MET A 264 -13.49 38.71 -20.89
N LYS A 265 -13.14 37.53 -21.39
CA LYS A 265 -12.89 36.31 -20.62
C LYS A 265 -11.47 35.83 -20.89
N ILE A 266 -10.88 35.14 -19.91
CA ILE A 266 -9.53 34.57 -20.05
C ILE A 266 -9.66 33.05 -20.08
N GLU A 267 -9.26 32.44 -21.18
CA GLU A 267 -9.18 30.99 -21.30
C GLU A 267 -7.73 30.56 -21.08
N ILE A 268 -7.51 29.77 -20.03
CA ILE A 268 -6.22 29.17 -19.70
C ILE A 268 -6.27 27.72 -20.13
N SER A 269 -5.37 27.34 -21.02
CA SER A 269 -5.24 25.96 -21.50
C SER A 269 -3.79 25.48 -21.43
N PRO A 270 -3.55 24.22 -21.02
CA PRO A 270 -2.22 23.63 -21.11
C PRO A 270 -1.85 23.41 -22.58
N LYS A 271 -0.63 23.81 -22.97
CA LYS A 271 -0.04 23.47 -24.28
C LYS A 271 0.71 22.15 -24.25
N VAL A 272 1.17 21.74 -23.07
CA VAL A 272 1.82 20.46 -22.80
C VAL A 272 1.41 20.00 -21.41
N ASN A 273 1.54 18.70 -21.16
CA ASN A 273 1.25 18.11 -19.87
C ASN A 273 2.18 18.68 -18.78
N ALA A 274 1.63 18.87 -17.58
CA ALA A 274 2.42 19.24 -16.42
C ALA A 274 3.47 18.16 -16.12
N THR A 275 4.67 18.58 -15.76
CA THR A 275 5.77 17.69 -15.39
C THR A 275 6.28 18.05 -14.00
N PHE A 276 6.61 17.03 -13.22
CA PHE A 276 7.21 17.15 -11.91
C PHE A 276 8.69 16.80 -11.97
N THR A 277 9.47 17.56 -11.23
CA THR A 277 10.86 17.26 -10.91
C THR A 277 11.02 17.24 -9.41
N VAL A 278 11.67 16.19 -8.90
CA VAL A 278 11.91 15.98 -7.47
C VAL A 278 13.41 15.84 -7.25
N SER A 279 13.93 16.58 -6.28
CA SER A 279 15.32 16.52 -5.84
C SER A 279 15.38 16.63 -4.31
N PRO A 280 16.51 16.28 -3.67
CA PRO A 280 16.64 16.36 -2.21
C PRO A 280 16.36 17.76 -1.64
N THR A 281 16.63 18.82 -2.41
CA THR A 281 16.51 20.20 -1.96
C THR A 281 15.25 20.91 -2.45
N ARG A 282 14.65 20.41 -3.54
CA ARG A 282 13.55 21.12 -4.21
C ARG A 282 12.69 20.18 -5.04
N SER A 283 11.39 20.37 -4.93
CA SER A 283 10.39 19.76 -5.81
C SER A 283 9.57 20.85 -6.47
N HIS A 284 9.32 20.71 -7.76
CA HIS A 284 8.53 21.67 -8.52
C HIS A 284 7.75 21.01 -9.65
N MET A 285 6.69 21.69 -10.05
CA MET A 285 5.88 21.40 -11.22
C MET A 285 6.17 22.44 -12.30
N THR A 286 6.34 21.99 -13.53
CA THR A 286 6.48 22.85 -14.71
C THR A 286 5.36 22.56 -15.69
N ILE A 287 4.68 23.61 -16.16
CA ILE A 287 3.62 23.50 -17.17
C ILE A 287 3.71 24.68 -18.14
N ARG A 288 3.54 24.41 -19.44
CA ARG A 288 3.38 25.47 -20.45
C ARG A 288 1.90 25.68 -20.69
N ILE A 289 1.43 26.91 -20.53
CA ILE A 289 0.03 27.29 -20.72
C ILE A 289 -0.08 28.38 -21.79
N LYS A 290 -1.22 28.41 -22.47
CA LYS A 290 -1.69 29.53 -23.27
C LYS A 290 -2.79 30.23 -22.48
N ALA A 291 -2.63 31.53 -22.26
CA ALA A 291 -3.72 32.40 -21.80
C ALA A 291 -4.27 33.16 -23.00
N SER A 292 -5.51 32.90 -23.36
CA SER A 292 -6.23 33.58 -24.45
C SER A 292 -7.23 34.58 -23.86
N PHE A 293 -7.07 35.84 -24.22
CA PHE A 293 -7.97 36.93 -23.84
C PHE A 293 -8.99 37.12 -24.96
N LEU A 294 -10.24 36.78 -24.67
CA LEU A 294 -11.32 36.73 -25.65
C LEU A 294 -12.37 37.78 -25.33
N SER A 295 -12.83 38.49 -26.36
CA SER A 295 -14.00 39.38 -26.26
C SER A 295 -15.25 38.58 -25.89
N VAL A 296 -16.03 39.08 -24.92
CA VAL A 296 -17.27 38.41 -24.48
C VAL A 296 -18.38 38.53 -25.54
N GLU A 297 -18.38 39.59 -26.32
CA GLU A 297 -19.44 39.91 -27.29
C GLU A 297 -19.44 38.97 -28.50
N ASP A 298 -18.28 38.76 -29.11
CA ASP A 298 -18.11 38.06 -30.38
C ASP A 298 -17.16 36.85 -30.28
N GLY A 299 -16.51 36.64 -29.13
CA GLY A 299 -15.56 35.55 -28.93
C GLY A 299 -14.20 35.74 -29.61
N ALA A 300 -13.92 36.92 -30.19
CA ALA A 300 -12.66 37.17 -30.88
C ALA A 300 -11.46 37.16 -29.91
N GLU A 301 -10.36 36.50 -30.31
CA GLU A 301 -9.08 36.54 -29.56
C GLU A 301 -8.43 37.91 -29.76
N LEU A 302 -8.37 38.67 -28.66
CA LEU A 302 -7.80 40.02 -28.61
C LEU A 302 -6.29 39.95 -28.36
N LEU A 303 -5.87 39.01 -27.51
CA LEU A 303 -4.48 38.76 -27.18
C LEU A 303 -4.32 37.29 -26.78
N SER A 304 -3.16 36.71 -27.05
CA SER A 304 -2.76 35.49 -26.37
C SER A 304 -1.31 35.54 -25.89
N VAL A 305 -1.07 34.92 -24.74
CA VAL A 305 0.24 34.86 -24.11
C VAL A 305 0.60 33.42 -23.83
N ASP A 306 1.77 33.01 -24.30
CA ASP A 306 2.38 31.74 -23.94
C ASP A 306 3.30 31.93 -22.75
N THR A 307 3.08 31.15 -21.69
CA THR A 307 3.91 31.22 -20.48
C THR A 307 4.29 29.84 -19.97
N VAL A 308 5.53 29.71 -19.48
CA VAL A 308 5.95 28.59 -18.64
C VAL A 308 5.70 28.97 -17.19
N GLN A 309 4.94 28.15 -16.48
CA GLN A 309 4.75 28.26 -15.05
C GLN A 309 5.61 27.20 -14.34
N GLU A 310 6.46 27.64 -13.43
CA GLU A 310 7.23 26.78 -12.53
C GLU A 310 6.79 27.02 -11.09
N CYS A 311 6.08 26.06 -10.48
CA CYS A 311 5.53 26.16 -9.14
C CYS A 311 6.23 25.20 -8.18
N ASN A 312 6.56 25.64 -6.96
CA ASN A 312 7.07 24.71 -5.96
C ASN A 312 5.97 23.72 -5.54
N ALA A 313 6.35 22.45 -5.43
CA ALA A 313 5.47 21.35 -5.08
C ALA A 313 5.91 20.70 -3.78
N SER A 314 4.94 20.24 -2.98
CA SER A 314 5.17 19.40 -1.81
C SER A 314 4.30 18.15 -1.86
N PHE A 315 4.82 17.06 -1.31
CA PHE A 315 4.16 15.75 -1.29
C PHE A 315 3.84 15.36 0.14
N ALA A 316 2.66 14.80 0.36
CA ALA A 316 2.25 14.27 1.66
C ALA A 316 1.33 13.06 1.46
N ILE A 317 1.19 12.22 2.48
CA ILE A 317 0.17 11.18 2.50
C ILE A 317 -1.06 11.72 3.24
N LYS A 318 -2.22 11.67 2.60
CA LYS A 318 -3.52 12.05 3.19
C LYS A 318 -4.53 10.94 2.89
N GLU A 319 -5.14 10.39 3.93
CA GLU A 319 -6.17 9.34 3.78
C GLU A 319 -5.73 8.20 2.85
N GLU A 320 -4.49 7.71 3.02
CA GLU A 320 -3.89 6.66 2.17
C GLU A 320 -3.62 7.04 0.71
N HIS A 321 -3.73 8.32 0.34
CA HIS A 321 -3.42 8.85 -0.99
C HIS A 321 -2.17 9.74 -0.97
N LEU A 322 -1.42 9.76 -2.07
CA LEU A 322 -0.38 10.74 -2.31
C LEU A 322 -1.03 12.07 -2.68
N ALA A 323 -0.97 13.04 -1.77
CA ALA A 323 -1.41 14.41 -2.00
C ALA A 323 -0.23 15.26 -2.51
N VAL A 324 -0.45 15.88 -3.67
CA VAL A 324 0.46 16.89 -4.24
C VAL A 324 -0.13 18.27 -3.95
N THR A 325 0.67 19.18 -3.41
CA THR A 325 0.25 20.56 -3.13
C THR A 325 1.20 21.53 -3.83
N LEU A 326 0.65 22.46 -4.58
CA LEU A 326 1.39 23.57 -5.18
C LEU A 326 1.36 24.76 -4.21
N LYS A 327 2.53 25.33 -3.89
CA LYS A 327 2.61 26.43 -2.93
C LYS A 327 2.16 27.74 -3.59
N ALA A 328 1.11 28.36 -3.04
CA ALA A 328 0.64 29.67 -3.49
C ALA A 328 1.76 30.73 -3.45
N GLY A 329 1.82 31.58 -4.47
CA GLY A 329 2.86 32.61 -4.60
C GLY A 329 4.27 32.11 -4.92
N SER A 330 4.45 30.79 -5.14
CA SER A 330 5.75 30.22 -5.54
C SER A 330 5.89 29.99 -7.04
N CYS A 331 4.81 30.18 -7.80
CA CYS A 331 4.80 30.02 -9.25
C CYS A 331 5.54 31.18 -9.89
N ARG A 332 6.57 30.87 -10.66
CA ARG A 332 7.27 31.83 -11.52
C ARG A 332 6.78 31.65 -12.94
N SER A 333 6.38 32.75 -13.55
CA SER A 333 5.93 32.80 -14.93
C SER A 333 7.06 33.34 -15.79
N THR A 334 7.43 32.60 -16.84
CA THR A 334 8.34 33.10 -17.87
C THR A 334 7.54 33.21 -19.16
N GLU A 335 7.41 34.41 -19.69
CA GLU A 335 6.79 34.64 -20.99
C GLU A 335 7.68 34.07 -22.10
N ILE A 336 7.06 33.39 -23.06
CA ILE A 336 7.76 32.75 -24.18
C ILE A 336 7.51 33.51 -25.48
N SER A 337 6.28 34.01 -25.67
CA SER A 337 5.90 34.76 -26.86
C SER A 337 4.55 35.46 -26.66
N SER A 338 4.46 36.70 -27.16
CA SER A 338 3.23 37.45 -27.34
C SER A 338 3.15 37.99 -28.77
N PRO A 339 1.99 37.95 -29.44
CA PRO A 339 1.77 38.63 -30.72
C PRO A 339 1.92 40.15 -30.64
N ALA A 340 1.89 40.73 -29.43
CA ALA A 340 1.95 42.18 -29.21
C ALA A 340 3.35 42.79 -29.41
N GLY A 341 4.39 41.98 -29.66
CA GLY A 341 5.76 42.46 -29.87
C GLY A 341 6.47 42.90 -28.58
N ASN A 342 7.80 42.77 -28.58
CA ASN A 342 8.69 43.47 -27.65
C ASN A 342 8.88 44.92 -28.08
#